data_AF-A0A969WLK1-F1
#
_entry.id   AF-A0A969WLK1-F1
#
_cell.length_a   1.000
_cell.length_b   1.000
_cell.length_c   1.000
_cell.angle_alpha   90.00
_cell.angle_beta   90.00
_cell.angle_gamma   90.00
#
_symmetry.space_group_name_H-M   'P 1'
#
loop_
_entity.id
_entity.type
_entity.pdbx_description
1 polymer ?
#
loop_
_entity_poly.entity_id
_entity_poly.type
_entity_poly.pdbx_seq_one_letter_code
_entity_poly.pdbx_strand_id
1 'polypeptide(L)'
;IIIKGGCFNGASYLNGDSSAYEIREMICFPSQADYESGKKNPLWISNETPSICFFTKHNLPENSVIRNEIRYLKVNLLQNIEEASLKIDYWRGRSTGLNNLSFNNRYQLYKYMMQFDGVKVPPFKSNLGQEGYKEYLKDNEIAVPNHQKYIDSINRILEDSFKKAKEYKDSINKKKGYLNETKSTNDLTITIENQKILFSPSDNKYFFHFDVYGYANNNSTYLTRLAFKLHYNTNAFGQNIHTNDKIIVENGETFNLPTYLSTDYVLDMSSSCIRLGTGIPFSIALPNPERTLVTTTPVELFKVKIELQNNLSGISSGIYFSNESDPTNVGSLFTPSSDAPTNYFIPYDTTYYINPQNYIINTMPPTISNFTPSTRRAGVGETITINGNNFGIEKGQVLFKDDLKYGNAFLNGIDTSYITTWTNTKIVVKVPSFVRKGYVNQFGQSILGYGKTACSGQIKICTARNDFVISEGNLNIEYSLTNSSNGTADPHKISRVYLARLGTCSDMIFTLHTSF
;
A
#
# COMPACT_ATOMS: atom_id res chain seq x y z
N ILE A 1 51.54 13.03 19.99
CA ILE A 1 50.57 12.37 19.06
C ILE A 1 49.27 13.17 19.11
N ILE A 2 48.77 13.68 17.98
CA ILE A 2 47.46 14.37 17.92
C ILE A 2 46.46 13.38 17.33
N ILE A 3 45.45 12.99 18.10
CA ILE A 3 44.35 12.15 17.63
C ILE A 3 43.15 13.09 17.42
N LYS A 4 42.79 13.35 16.16
CA LYS A 4 41.56 14.09 15.83
C LYS A 4 40.47 13.08 15.43
N GLY A 5 39.40 13.04 16.23
CA GLY A 5 38.17 12.32 15.85
C GLY A 5 37.25 13.23 15.06
N GLY A 6 36.98 12.87 13.81
CA GLY A 6 36.01 13.53 12.93
C GLY A 6 36.04 12.92 11.53
N CYS A 7 34.88 12.82 10.87
CA CYS A 7 34.77 12.34 9.50
C CYS A 7 35.62 13.22 8.56
N PHE A 8 36.55 12.63 7.84
CA PHE A 8 37.38 13.32 6.87
C PHE A 8 36.65 13.40 5.52
N ASN A 9 36.28 14.63 5.10
CA ASN A 9 35.84 14.88 3.73
C ASN A 9 37.04 14.81 2.78
N GLY A 10 37.22 13.67 2.12
CA GLY A 10 38.15 13.54 1.00
C GLY A 10 37.56 14.17 -0.26
N ALA A 11 37.88 15.43 -0.53
CA ALA A 11 38.04 15.97 -1.91
C ALA A 11 38.33 17.49 -1.99
N SER A 12 38.13 18.30 -0.94
CA SER A 12 38.11 19.78 -1.10
C SER A 12 39.13 20.58 -0.28
N TYR A 13 40.10 19.95 0.40
CA TYR A 13 41.12 20.67 1.20
C TYR A 13 42.58 20.38 0.83
N LEU A 14 42.86 19.93 -0.40
CA LEU A 14 44.25 19.72 -0.88
C LEU A 14 44.81 20.89 -1.72
N ASN A 15 44.24 22.09 -1.64
CA ASN A 15 44.77 23.28 -2.32
C ASN A 15 45.10 24.45 -1.39
N GLY A 16 45.31 24.20 -0.09
CA GLY A 16 45.77 25.24 0.84
C GLY A 16 46.63 24.66 1.96
N ASP A 17 47.94 24.80 1.81
CA ASP A 17 48.96 24.85 2.88
C ASP A 17 48.96 23.72 3.93
N SER A 18 48.99 22.46 3.48
CA SER A 18 49.08 21.26 4.36
C SER A 18 50.41 20.51 4.26
N SER A 19 51.54 21.22 4.21
CA SER A 19 52.88 20.62 4.22
C SER A 19 53.36 20.13 5.60
N ALA A 20 52.57 20.28 6.67
CA ALA A 20 53.05 20.06 8.04
C ALA A 20 52.82 18.64 8.62
N TYR A 21 52.05 17.78 7.94
CA TYR A 21 51.72 16.44 8.46
C TYR A 21 51.76 15.37 7.37
N GLU A 22 52.58 14.35 7.57
CA GLU A 22 52.61 13.15 6.74
C GLU A 22 51.78 12.06 7.43
N ILE A 23 50.83 11.44 6.70
CA ILE A 23 50.13 10.25 7.18
C ILE A 23 51.11 9.09 7.09
N ARG A 24 51.45 8.51 8.25
CA ARG A 24 52.32 7.33 8.29
C ARG A 24 51.51 6.05 8.20
N GLU A 25 50.40 5.97 8.94
CA GLU A 25 49.63 4.73 9.08
C GLU A 25 48.13 5.01 9.29
N MET A 26 47.28 4.08 8.83
CA MET A 26 45.82 4.12 8.98
C MET A 26 45.29 2.72 9.32
N ILE A 27 44.41 2.63 10.32
CA ILE A 27 43.71 1.39 10.71
C ILE A 27 42.22 1.59 10.47
N CYS A 28 41.61 0.76 9.63
CA CYS A 28 40.18 0.80 9.31
C CYS A 28 39.44 -0.35 10.02
N PHE A 29 38.22 -0.10 10.48
CA PHE A 29 37.36 -1.13 11.06
C PHE A 29 36.16 -1.42 10.15
N PRO A 30 35.79 -2.70 9.90
CA PRO A 30 34.56 -3.00 9.18
C PRO A 30 33.33 -2.54 9.97
N SER A 31 32.27 -2.15 9.28
CA SER A 31 30.97 -1.95 9.93
C SER A 31 30.44 -3.29 10.47
N GLN A 32 29.60 -3.26 11.50
CA GLN A 32 29.03 -4.49 12.05
C GLN A 32 28.19 -5.26 11.01
N ALA A 33 27.46 -4.54 10.16
CA ALA A 33 26.71 -5.14 9.05
C ALA A 33 27.62 -5.83 8.02
N ASP A 34 28.80 -5.27 7.73
CA ASP A 34 29.74 -5.88 6.78
C ASP A 34 30.39 -7.14 7.36
N TYR A 35 30.76 -7.12 8.64
CA TYR A 35 31.29 -8.29 9.35
C TYR A 35 30.27 -9.44 9.38
N GLU A 36 29.01 -9.15 9.70
CA GLU A 36 27.93 -10.14 9.75
C GLU A 36 27.54 -10.68 8.36
N SER A 37 27.78 -9.92 7.30
CA SER A 37 27.50 -10.35 5.91
C SER A 37 28.52 -11.33 5.31
N GLY A 38 29.65 -11.56 5.97
CA GLY A 38 30.69 -12.49 5.51
C GLY A 38 31.41 -12.09 4.22
N LYS A 39 31.23 -10.85 3.72
CA LYS A 39 31.92 -10.34 2.53
C LYS A 39 33.43 -10.24 2.79
N LYS A 40 34.24 -10.92 1.97
CA LYS A 40 35.72 -11.00 2.09
C LYS A 40 36.50 -10.07 1.15
N ASN A 41 35.83 -9.22 0.35
CA ASN A 41 36.50 -8.36 -0.62
C ASN A 41 36.97 -7.03 0.01
N PRO A 42 38.07 -6.41 -0.50
CA PRO A 42 38.57 -5.15 0.04
C PRO A 42 37.53 -4.04 -0.12
N LEU A 43 37.18 -3.40 0.99
CA LEU A 43 36.30 -2.24 1.03
C LEU A 43 37.00 -1.04 0.37
N TRP A 44 36.33 -0.42 -0.60
CA TRP A 44 36.66 0.94 -1.00
C TRP A 44 36.32 1.85 0.18
N ILE A 45 37.24 2.75 0.54
CA ILE A 45 37.04 3.74 1.60
C ILE A 45 35.85 4.60 1.19
N SER A 46 34.67 4.29 1.72
CA SER A 46 33.52 5.20 1.67
C SER A 46 33.57 6.10 2.90
N ASN A 47 32.91 7.25 2.80
CA ASN A 47 32.96 8.37 3.75
C ASN A 47 32.46 8.05 5.17
N GLU A 48 32.11 6.80 5.46
CA GLU A 48 31.40 6.36 6.67
C GLU A 48 32.19 5.33 7.50
N THR A 49 33.41 4.96 7.08
CA THR A 49 34.18 3.92 7.77
C THR A 49 35.03 4.50 8.90
N PRO A 50 34.80 4.15 10.18
CA PRO A 50 35.61 4.66 11.29
C PRO A 50 37.05 4.17 11.14
N SER A 51 38.00 5.12 11.17
CA SER A 51 39.42 4.87 10.96
C SER A 51 40.28 5.61 11.99
N ILE A 52 41.39 5.00 12.40
CA ILE A 52 42.42 5.64 13.25
C ILE A 52 43.62 5.96 12.37
N CYS A 53 44.02 7.23 12.32
CA CYS A 53 45.17 7.69 11.55
C CYS A 53 46.31 8.16 12.47
N PHE A 54 47.54 7.81 12.13
CA PHE A 54 48.75 8.24 12.82
C PHE A 54 49.52 9.24 11.96
N PHE A 55 49.84 10.41 12.53
CA PHE A 55 50.54 11.50 11.86
C PHE A 55 51.86 11.81 12.56
N THR A 56 52.90 12.09 11.78
CA THR A 56 54.13 12.74 12.28
C THR A 56 54.08 14.23 11.96
N LYS A 57 54.33 15.06 12.98
CA LYS A 57 54.38 16.52 12.84
C LYS A 57 55.79 16.92 12.42
N HIS A 58 55.95 17.60 11.29
CA HIS A 58 57.22 18.24 10.96
C HIS A 58 57.32 19.60 11.66
N ASN A 59 58.54 19.89 12.15
CA ASN A 59 58.96 21.09 12.90
C ASN A 59 58.16 22.35 12.55
N LEU A 60 57.39 22.86 13.51
CA LEU A 60 56.86 24.22 13.47
C LEU A 60 57.75 25.12 14.37
N PRO A 61 57.98 26.40 14.00
CA PRO A 61 58.60 27.36 14.89
C PRO A 61 57.76 27.54 16.15
N GLU A 62 58.41 27.75 17.29
CA GLU A 62 57.84 27.77 18.65
C GLU A 62 56.74 28.82 18.95
N ASN A 63 56.17 29.52 17.96
CA ASN A 63 55.19 30.56 18.19
C ASN A 63 53.89 30.35 17.40
N SER A 64 53.04 29.46 17.89
CA SER A 64 51.60 29.57 17.63
C SER A 64 50.83 29.09 18.86
N VAL A 65 50.13 30.02 19.50
CA VAL A 65 49.22 29.79 20.62
C VAL A 65 48.18 28.73 20.21
N ILE A 66 48.34 27.50 20.70
CA ILE A 66 47.32 26.45 20.56
C ILE A 66 46.29 26.68 21.65
N ARG A 67 45.08 27.06 21.25
CA ARG A 67 43.91 27.11 22.14
C ARG A 67 43.62 25.71 22.68
N ASN A 68 43.40 25.64 23.99
CA ASN A 68 42.95 24.46 24.73
C ASN A 68 41.62 23.91 24.18
N GLU A 69 41.67 22.86 23.37
CA GLU A 69 40.58 21.88 23.26
C GLU A 69 41.18 20.46 23.07
N ILE A 70 41.59 19.85 24.18
CA ILE A 70 41.88 18.41 24.21
C ILE A 70 40.54 17.69 24.40
N ARG A 71 39.97 17.14 23.32
CA ARG A 71 38.85 16.19 23.40
C ARG A 71 39.41 14.77 23.36
N TYR A 72 39.22 14.01 24.44
CA TYR A 72 39.59 12.60 24.50
C TYR A 72 38.67 11.78 23.58
N LEU A 73 39.26 10.89 22.77
CA LEU A 73 38.51 9.87 22.01
C LEU A 73 38.18 8.71 22.98
N LYS A 74 36.88 8.42 23.17
CA LYS A 74 36.42 7.24 23.93
C LYS A 74 36.17 6.10 22.96
N VAL A 75 37.04 5.09 22.94
CA VAL A 75 36.86 3.86 22.15
C VAL A 75 36.03 2.88 22.97
N ASN A 76 34.80 2.58 22.54
CA ASN A 76 33.99 1.51 23.13
C ASN A 76 34.23 0.23 22.33
N LEU A 77 34.83 -0.79 22.94
CA LEU A 77 34.93 -2.13 22.35
C LEU A 77 33.65 -2.91 22.69
N LEU A 78 33.00 -3.47 21.66
CA LEU A 78 31.80 -4.30 21.80
C LEU A 78 32.11 -5.56 22.63
N GLN A 79 31.19 -5.90 23.52
CA GLN A 79 31.47 -6.62 24.76
C GLN A 79 31.57 -8.16 24.66
N ASN A 80 31.74 -8.77 23.47
CA ASN A 80 31.47 -10.21 23.36
C ASN A 80 32.25 -11.01 22.30
N ILE A 81 33.58 -10.87 22.21
CA ILE A 81 34.41 -11.77 21.40
C ILE A 81 35.70 -12.12 22.16
N GLU A 82 36.01 -13.41 22.25
CA GLU A 82 37.16 -13.99 22.97
C GLU A 82 38.52 -13.80 22.26
N GLU A 83 38.53 -13.26 21.03
CA GLU A 83 39.73 -12.97 20.25
C GLU A 83 39.70 -11.53 19.70
N ALA A 84 40.86 -10.88 19.64
CA ALA A 84 41.04 -9.58 18.98
C ALA A 84 42.10 -9.74 17.88
N SER A 85 41.67 -9.81 16.62
CA SER A 85 42.58 -9.79 15.46
C SER A 85 42.64 -8.39 14.85
N LEU A 86 43.85 -7.85 14.66
CA LEU A 86 44.11 -6.63 13.90
C LEU A 86 44.51 -7.03 12.48
N LYS A 87 43.73 -6.64 11.45
CA LYS A 87 44.10 -6.85 10.05
C LYS A 87 44.43 -5.51 9.41
N ILE A 88 45.63 -5.37 8.88
CA ILE A 88 46.09 -4.17 8.16
C ILE A 88 46.11 -4.53 6.67
N ASP A 89 45.27 -3.89 5.87
CA ASP A 89 45.27 -4.06 4.41
C ASP A 89 46.00 -2.88 3.72
N TYR A 90 46.76 -3.22 2.68
CA TYR A 90 47.87 -2.42 2.17
C TYR A 90 47.47 -1.47 1.03
N TRP A 91 47.99 -0.23 1.04
CA TRP A 91 48.03 0.63 -0.15
C TRP A 91 49.47 1.11 -0.40
N ARG A 92 50.09 0.55 -1.44
CA ARG A 92 51.35 0.95 -2.12
C ARG A 92 52.51 1.49 -1.26
N GLY A 93 53.52 0.64 -1.04
CA GLY A 93 54.91 1.06 -0.81
C GLY A 93 55.54 0.52 0.48
N ARG A 94 56.62 -0.27 0.31
CA ARG A 94 57.32 -1.08 1.34
C ARG A 94 57.53 -0.35 2.68
N SER A 95 56.91 -0.87 3.72
CA SER A 95 57.26 -0.66 5.13
C SER A 95 57.54 -2.02 5.73
N THR A 96 58.83 -2.31 5.98
CA THR A 96 59.25 -3.50 6.72
C THR A 96 59.16 -3.20 8.21
N GLY A 97 58.07 -3.64 8.82
CA GLY A 97 57.87 -3.64 10.26
C GLY A 97 56.41 -3.88 10.58
N LEU A 98 56.10 -4.94 11.34
CA LEU A 98 54.81 -5.22 11.99
C LEU A 98 53.77 -6.11 11.26
N ASN A 99 54.03 -6.62 10.05
CA ASN A 99 53.13 -7.61 9.40
C ASN A 99 52.98 -8.98 10.13
N ASN A 100 53.55 -9.15 11.34
CA ASN A 100 53.54 -10.40 12.10
C ASN A 100 53.20 -10.22 13.60
N LEU A 101 52.51 -9.15 13.99
CA LEU A 101 52.04 -9.03 15.38
C LEU A 101 50.69 -9.71 15.56
N SER A 102 50.70 -10.92 16.11
CA SER A 102 49.53 -11.57 16.70
C SER A 102 49.62 -11.51 18.22
N PHE A 103 48.54 -11.12 18.89
CA PHE A 103 48.45 -11.17 20.35
C PHE A 103 47.55 -12.34 20.74
N ASN A 104 48.07 -13.24 21.57
CA ASN A 104 47.33 -14.43 21.96
C ASN A 104 46.13 -14.10 22.87
N ASN A 105 46.14 -12.91 23.47
CA ASN A 105 45.02 -12.41 24.26
C ASN A 105 45.06 -10.87 24.35
N ARG A 106 43.96 -10.31 24.85
CA ARG A 106 43.79 -8.86 25.03
C ARG A 106 44.84 -8.24 25.97
N TYR A 107 45.39 -9.02 26.90
CA TYR A 107 46.44 -8.54 27.82
C TYR A 107 47.76 -8.28 27.09
N GLN A 108 48.20 -9.18 26.20
CA GLN A 108 49.42 -8.96 25.42
C GLN A 108 49.31 -7.74 24.49
N LEU A 109 48.12 -7.51 23.90
CA LEU A 109 47.84 -6.31 23.12
C LEU A 109 47.96 -5.05 24.00
N TYR A 110 47.37 -5.03 25.20
CA TYR A 110 47.47 -3.88 26.09
C TYR A 110 48.90 -3.63 26.58
N LYS A 111 49.66 -4.69 26.89
CA LYS A 111 51.07 -4.57 27.26
C LYS A 111 51.90 -3.93 26.14
N TYR A 112 51.63 -4.30 24.89
CA TYR A 112 52.25 -3.68 23.72
C TYR A 112 51.86 -2.20 23.57
N MET A 113 50.57 -1.87 23.70
CA MET A 113 50.08 -0.49 23.59
C MET A 113 50.64 0.44 24.68
N MET A 114 50.91 -0.07 25.88
CA MET A 114 51.49 0.72 26.98
C MET A 114 52.97 1.07 26.78
N GLN A 115 53.66 0.51 25.77
CA GLN A 115 55.04 0.87 25.46
C GLN A 115 55.15 2.22 24.73
N PHE A 116 54.03 2.76 24.25
CA PHE A 116 54.01 4.02 23.52
C PHE A 116 53.68 5.20 24.44
N ASP A 117 54.55 6.20 24.40
CA ASP A 117 54.47 7.35 25.31
C ASP A 117 53.18 8.17 25.08
N GLY A 118 52.48 8.50 26.16
CA GLY A 118 51.20 9.21 26.13
C GLY A 118 49.94 8.37 25.86
N VAL A 119 50.04 7.05 25.71
CA VAL A 119 48.86 6.16 25.60
C VAL A 119 48.33 5.81 26.99
N LYS A 120 47.10 6.25 27.30
CA LYS A 120 46.39 5.85 28.53
C LYS A 120 45.41 4.72 28.22
N VAL A 121 45.75 3.51 28.64
CA VAL A 121 44.85 2.35 28.56
C VAL A 121 43.91 2.37 29.79
N PRO A 122 42.58 2.26 29.62
CA PRO A 122 41.67 2.26 30.76
C PRO A 122 41.92 1.05 31.68
N PRO A 123 41.76 1.20 33.01
CA PRO A 123 41.96 0.12 33.95
C PRO A 123 41.02 -1.05 33.66
N PHE A 124 41.55 -2.27 33.73
CA PHE A 124 40.84 -3.51 33.43
C PHE A 124 39.58 -3.61 34.31
N LYS A 125 38.40 -3.52 33.70
CA LYS A 125 37.12 -3.80 34.36
C LYS A 125 36.52 -5.07 33.74
N SER A 126 36.89 -6.25 34.24
CA SER A 126 36.01 -7.43 34.37
C SER A 126 36.74 -8.76 34.60
N ASN A 127 35.98 -9.65 35.26
CA ASN A 127 35.98 -11.10 35.45
C ASN A 127 36.50 -12.02 34.31
N LEU A 128 37.64 -11.75 33.66
CA LEU A 128 38.21 -12.64 32.63
C LEU A 128 39.69 -12.96 32.87
N GLY A 129 39.97 -14.26 33.02
CA GLY A 129 41.30 -14.87 32.87
C GLY A 129 42.12 -15.03 34.16
N GLN A 130 41.94 -16.15 34.86
CA GLN A 130 42.75 -16.51 36.05
C GLN A 130 44.27 -16.53 35.76
N GLU A 131 44.71 -16.79 34.53
CA GLU A 131 46.14 -16.97 34.24
C GLU A 131 46.92 -15.65 34.13
N GLY A 132 46.38 -14.63 33.48
CA GLY A 132 47.07 -13.33 33.35
C GLY A 132 47.20 -12.59 34.68
N TYR A 133 46.26 -12.78 35.61
CA TYR A 133 46.33 -12.18 36.95
C TYR A 133 47.28 -12.97 37.89
N LYS A 134 47.39 -14.29 37.73
CA LYS A 134 48.38 -15.12 38.44
C LYS A 134 49.83 -14.78 38.04
N GLU A 135 50.07 -14.45 36.77
CA GLU A 135 51.39 -14.01 36.30
C GLU A 135 51.77 -12.63 36.87
N TYR A 136 50.84 -11.67 36.90
CA TYR A 136 51.06 -10.35 37.49
C TYR A 136 51.39 -10.40 39.00
N LEU A 137 50.78 -11.32 39.74
CA LEU A 137 51.04 -11.53 41.17
C LEU A 137 52.33 -12.32 41.45
N LYS A 138 52.80 -13.15 40.50
CA LYS A 138 54.10 -13.82 40.60
C LYS A 138 55.27 -12.85 40.47
N ASP A 139 55.11 -11.83 39.62
CA ASP A 139 56.15 -10.83 39.36
C ASP A 139 56.19 -9.71 40.42
N ASN A 140 55.16 -9.60 41.27
CA ASN A 140 55.07 -8.59 42.32
C ASN A 140 54.74 -9.26 43.66
N GLU A 141 55.78 -9.70 44.38
CA GLU A 141 55.69 -10.22 45.75
C GLU A 141 55.12 -9.15 46.70
N ILE A 142 53.79 -9.05 46.76
CA ILE A 142 53.09 -8.32 47.81
C ILE A 142 52.22 -9.33 48.56
N ALA A 143 52.78 -9.88 49.64
CA ALA A 143 52.04 -10.65 50.62
C ALA A 143 51.03 -9.73 51.32
N VAL A 144 49.77 -9.73 50.89
CA VAL A 144 48.68 -9.03 51.58
C VAL A 144 47.87 -10.04 52.41
N PRO A 145 47.81 -9.93 53.76
CA PRO A 145 47.19 -10.90 54.67
C PRO A 145 45.65 -11.09 54.59
N ASN A 146 44.99 -10.65 53.52
CA ASN A 146 43.53 -10.76 53.35
C ASN A 146 43.11 -11.45 52.04
N HIS A 147 44.05 -12.10 51.35
CA HIS A 147 43.82 -12.70 50.04
C HIS A 147 42.70 -13.75 50.05
N GLN A 148 42.60 -14.56 51.09
CA GLN A 148 41.57 -15.61 51.17
C GLN A 148 40.15 -15.03 51.27
N LYS A 149 39.95 -13.98 52.09
CA LYS A 149 38.63 -13.32 52.19
C LYS A 149 38.22 -12.67 50.88
N TYR A 150 39.17 -12.14 50.12
CA TYR A 150 38.92 -11.58 48.80
C TYR A 150 38.55 -12.67 47.78
N ILE A 151 39.28 -13.78 47.76
CA ILE A 151 38.95 -14.96 46.94
C ILE A 151 37.54 -15.47 47.27
N ASP A 152 37.20 -15.61 48.55
CA ASP A 152 35.89 -16.09 48.98
C ASP A 152 34.75 -15.12 48.57
N SER A 153 35.03 -13.82 48.56
CA SER A 153 34.06 -12.81 48.08
C SER A 153 33.85 -12.89 46.56
N ILE A 154 34.92 -13.13 45.79
CA ILE A 154 34.84 -13.32 44.34
C ILE A 154 34.08 -14.60 44.00
N ASN A 155 34.36 -15.71 44.70
CA ASN A 155 33.67 -16.97 44.48
C ASN A 155 32.15 -16.86 44.73
N ARG A 156 31.74 -16.13 45.79
CA ARG A 156 30.31 -15.85 46.04
C ARG A 156 29.65 -15.04 44.92
N ILE A 157 30.33 -14.02 44.40
CA ILE A 157 29.82 -13.20 43.28
C ILE A 157 29.70 -14.05 42.01
N LEU A 158 30.66 -14.95 41.77
CA LEU A 158 30.63 -15.87 40.64
C LEU A 158 29.48 -16.88 40.75
N GLU A 159 29.28 -17.50 41.91
CA GLU A 159 28.17 -18.43 42.15
C GLU A 159 26.80 -17.77 41.94
N ASP A 160 26.60 -16.56 42.45
CA ASP A 160 25.36 -15.80 42.24
C ASP A 160 25.15 -15.43 40.77
N SER A 161 26.23 -15.11 40.05
CA SER A 161 26.20 -14.84 38.61
C SER A 161 25.85 -16.09 37.80
N PHE A 162 26.42 -17.25 38.14
CA PHE A 162 26.09 -18.53 37.51
C PHE A 162 24.64 -18.94 37.78
N LYS A 163 24.14 -18.71 38.99
CA LYS A 163 22.74 -18.95 39.35
C LYS A 163 21.79 -18.11 38.50
N LYS A 164 22.04 -16.79 38.39
CA LYS A 164 21.25 -15.88 37.55
C LYS A 164 21.31 -16.26 36.06
N ALA A 165 22.47 -16.66 35.55
CA ALA A 165 22.62 -17.11 34.18
C ALA A 165 21.83 -18.40 33.91
N LYS A 166 21.80 -19.33 34.88
CA LYS A 166 21.00 -20.56 34.81
C LYS A 166 19.51 -20.25 34.84
N GLU A 167 19.05 -19.40 35.76
CA GLU A 167 17.65 -18.94 35.84
C GLU A 167 17.20 -18.24 34.53
N TYR A 168 18.07 -17.42 33.94
CA TYR A 168 17.81 -16.79 32.66
C TYR A 168 17.70 -17.81 31.52
N LYS A 169 18.62 -18.77 31.43
CA LYS A 169 18.58 -19.86 30.45
C LYS A 169 17.34 -20.75 30.60
N ASP A 170 16.97 -21.06 31.83
CA ASP A 170 15.75 -21.84 32.14
C ASP A 170 14.49 -21.03 31.77
N SER A 171 14.49 -19.70 31.94
CA SER A 171 13.40 -18.84 31.48
C SER A 171 13.26 -18.80 29.94
N ILE A 172 14.39 -18.81 29.21
CA ILE A 172 14.41 -18.91 27.75
C ILE A 172 13.92 -20.28 27.29
N ASN A 173 14.35 -21.36 27.95
CA ASN A 173 13.92 -22.71 27.62
C ASN A 173 12.45 -22.94 27.94
N LYS A 174 11.93 -22.37 29.04
CA LYS A 174 10.49 -22.36 29.34
C LYS A 174 9.70 -21.62 28.27
N LYS A 175 10.20 -20.47 27.78
CA LYS A 175 9.62 -19.75 26.62
C LYS A 175 9.68 -20.58 25.32
N LYS A 176 10.74 -21.37 25.10
CA LYS A 176 10.84 -22.28 23.96
C LYS A 176 9.90 -23.48 24.06
N GLY A 177 9.60 -23.98 25.26
CA GLY A 177 8.62 -25.03 25.49
C GLY A 177 7.19 -24.64 25.05
N TYR A 178 6.83 -23.36 25.17
CA TYR A 178 5.56 -22.81 24.69
C TYR A 178 5.48 -22.64 23.16
N LEU A 179 6.59 -22.78 22.42
CA LEU A 179 6.61 -22.63 20.95
C LEU A 179 6.35 -23.95 20.20
N ASN A 180 6.23 -25.07 20.90
CA ASN A 180 6.03 -26.40 20.30
C ASN A 180 4.60 -26.96 20.47
N GLU A 181 3.68 -26.21 21.08
CA GLU A 181 2.26 -26.46 20.86
C GLU A 181 1.95 -26.05 19.42
N THR A 182 1.13 -26.82 18.71
CA THR A 182 0.56 -26.43 17.41
C THR A 182 -0.24 -25.16 17.58
N LYS A 183 0.44 -24.01 17.58
CA LYS A 183 -0.16 -22.69 17.62
C LYS A 183 -1.05 -22.64 16.39
N SER A 184 -2.37 -22.59 16.61
CA SER A 184 -3.30 -22.27 15.54
C SER A 184 -2.79 -21.00 14.88
N THR A 185 -2.39 -21.08 13.61
CA THR A 185 -1.90 -19.90 12.91
C THR A 185 -3.04 -18.90 12.82
N ASN A 186 -2.74 -17.63 13.06
CA ASN A 186 -3.66 -16.52 12.83
C ASN A 186 -3.19 -15.88 11.54
N ASP A 187 -3.74 -16.34 10.43
CA ASP A 187 -3.40 -15.83 9.11
C ASP A 187 -4.51 -14.92 8.60
N LEU A 188 -4.14 -13.90 7.84
CA LEU A 188 -5.06 -12.97 7.18
C LEU A 188 -4.89 -13.09 5.67
N THR A 189 -5.97 -13.09 4.91
CA THR A 189 -5.94 -13.02 3.45
C THR A 189 -6.64 -11.74 3.00
N ILE A 190 -6.02 -11.02 2.07
CA ILE A 190 -6.52 -9.79 1.46
C ILE A 190 -6.70 -10.00 -0.04
N THR A 191 -7.84 -9.57 -0.57
CA THR A 191 -8.23 -9.77 -1.98
C THR A 191 -8.76 -8.46 -2.59
N ILE A 192 -8.76 -8.37 -3.92
CA ILE A 192 -9.39 -7.28 -4.68
C ILE A 192 -10.49 -7.88 -5.55
N GLU A 193 -11.69 -7.35 -5.44
CA GLU A 193 -12.87 -7.84 -6.15
C GLU A 193 -13.69 -6.71 -6.77
N ASN A 194 -14.74 -7.06 -7.50
CA ASN A 194 -15.73 -6.12 -8.07
C ASN A 194 -15.15 -4.98 -8.94
N GLN A 195 -14.05 -5.25 -9.64
CA GLN A 195 -13.42 -4.31 -10.55
C GLN A 195 -14.38 -3.84 -11.65
N LYS A 196 -14.59 -2.53 -11.79
CA LYS A 196 -15.47 -1.94 -12.81
C LYS A 196 -15.10 -0.50 -13.16
N ILE A 197 -15.55 -0.03 -14.31
CA ILE A 197 -15.39 1.37 -14.75
C ILE A 197 -16.74 2.05 -14.73
N LEU A 198 -16.81 3.22 -14.10
CA LEU A 198 -17.99 4.08 -14.06
C LEU A 198 -17.66 5.48 -14.55
N PHE A 199 -18.53 6.05 -15.36
CA PHE A 199 -18.50 7.45 -15.78
C PHE A 199 -19.29 8.29 -14.80
N SER A 200 -18.72 9.43 -14.38
CA SER A 200 -19.39 10.46 -13.60
C SER A 200 -19.83 11.58 -14.52
N PRO A 201 -21.14 11.73 -14.81
CA PRO A 201 -21.62 12.80 -15.69
C PRO A 201 -21.41 14.20 -15.12
N SER A 202 -21.41 14.36 -13.79
CA SER A 202 -21.17 15.67 -13.14
C SER A 202 -19.75 16.14 -13.35
N ASP A 203 -18.79 15.22 -13.32
CA ASP A 203 -17.36 15.54 -13.39
C ASP A 203 -16.81 15.37 -14.81
N ASN A 204 -17.61 14.78 -15.72
CA ASN A 204 -17.23 14.37 -17.07
C ASN A 204 -15.94 13.52 -17.09
N LYS A 205 -15.86 12.57 -16.15
CA LYS A 205 -14.67 11.74 -15.90
C LYS A 205 -15.02 10.28 -15.74
N TYR A 206 -14.08 9.41 -16.07
CA TYR A 206 -14.17 7.97 -15.78
C TYR A 206 -13.41 7.66 -14.50
N PHE A 207 -13.95 6.72 -13.73
CA PHE A 207 -13.36 6.20 -12.51
C PHE A 207 -13.29 4.68 -12.57
N PHE A 208 -12.19 4.14 -12.10
CA PHE A 208 -12.02 2.72 -11.84
C PHE A 208 -12.40 2.45 -10.38
N HIS A 209 -13.31 1.51 -10.19
CA HIS A 209 -13.81 1.10 -8.89
C HIS A 209 -13.41 -0.34 -8.62
N PHE A 210 -13.05 -0.63 -7.37
CA PHE A 210 -12.88 -1.98 -6.87
C PHE A 210 -13.05 -1.99 -5.36
N ASP A 211 -13.34 -3.17 -4.83
CA ASP A 211 -13.50 -3.39 -3.40
C ASP A 211 -12.33 -4.25 -2.90
N VAL A 212 -11.88 -3.97 -1.68
CA VAL A 212 -10.83 -4.75 -1.01
C VAL A 212 -11.47 -5.55 0.11
N TYR A 213 -11.30 -6.87 0.10
CA TYR A 213 -11.83 -7.75 1.14
C TYR A 213 -10.72 -8.35 1.99
N GLY A 214 -11.06 -8.71 3.23
CA GLY A 214 -10.19 -9.42 4.15
C GLY A 214 -10.91 -10.57 4.84
N TYR A 215 -10.22 -11.68 5.08
CA TYR A 215 -10.71 -12.77 5.93
C TYR A 215 -9.55 -13.48 6.63
N ALA A 216 -9.81 -13.95 7.85
CA ALA A 216 -8.86 -14.69 8.64
C ALA A 216 -9.02 -16.20 8.41
N ASN A 217 -8.02 -16.99 8.77
CA ASN A 217 -8.14 -18.45 8.76
C ASN A 217 -8.89 -19.02 9.98
N ASN A 218 -9.36 -18.15 10.88
CA ASN A 218 -10.12 -18.50 12.07
C ASN A 218 -11.13 -17.39 12.43
N ASN A 219 -11.88 -17.58 13.51
CA ASN A 219 -12.97 -16.67 13.92
C ASN A 219 -12.66 -15.94 15.24
N SER A 220 -11.38 -15.73 15.56
CA SER A 220 -10.92 -15.21 16.86
C SER A 220 -10.10 -13.93 16.77
N THR A 221 -10.04 -13.30 15.59
CA THR A 221 -9.19 -12.13 15.35
C THR A 221 -10.01 -10.87 15.13
N TYR A 222 -9.83 -9.87 15.97
CA TYR A 222 -10.37 -8.52 15.80
C TYR A 222 -9.32 -7.62 15.16
N LEU A 223 -9.55 -7.13 13.95
CA LEU A 223 -8.56 -6.37 13.20
C LEU A 223 -8.22 -5.08 13.95
N THR A 224 -6.95 -4.81 14.21
CA THR A 224 -6.53 -3.56 14.88
C THR A 224 -5.93 -2.58 13.89
N ARG A 225 -5.12 -3.10 12.96
CA ARG A 225 -4.44 -2.30 11.97
C ARG A 225 -4.14 -3.14 10.74
N LEU A 226 -4.25 -2.53 9.59
CA LEU A 226 -3.90 -3.10 8.30
C LEU A 226 -3.23 -2.03 7.46
N ALA A 227 -2.15 -2.41 6.80
CA ALA A 227 -1.56 -1.60 5.76
C ALA A 227 -0.97 -2.49 4.67
N PHE A 228 -1.15 -2.09 3.42
CA PHE A 228 -0.59 -2.77 2.27
C PHE A 228 -0.28 -1.77 1.16
N LYS A 229 0.54 -2.20 0.22
CA LYS A 229 0.93 -1.42 -0.94
C LYS A 229 0.23 -1.95 -2.18
N LEU A 230 -0.23 -1.03 -3.02
CA LEU A 230 -0.88 -1.31 -4.28
C LEU A 230 -0.12 -0.61 -5.40
N HIS A 231 0.40 -1.40 -6.33
CA HIS A 231 0.93 -0.87 -7.59
C HIS A 231 -0.20 -0.65 -8.58
N TYR A 232 0.02 0.28 -9.51
CA TYR A 232 -0.94 0.62 -10.54
C TYR A 232 -0.23 1.08 -11.83
N ASN A 233 -0.90 0.95 -12.98
CA ASN A 233 -0.39 1.42 -14.26
C ASN A 233 -0.52 2.95 -14.39
N THR A 234 0.59 3.65 -14.48
CA THR A 234 0.60 5.13 -14.58
C THR A 234 0.02 5.65 -15.90
N ASN A 235 -0.01 4.84 -16.96
CA ASN A 235 -0.73 5.19 -18.20
C ASN A 235 -2.25 5.19 -18.00
N ALA A 236 -2.77 4.38 -17.07
CA ALA A 236 -4.20 4.33 -16.77
C ALA A 236 -4.61 5.44 -15.79
N PHE A 237 -3.82 5.67 -14.73
CA PHE A 237 -4.22 6.50 -13.59
C PHE A 237 -3.44 7.82 -13.46
N GLY A 238 -2.32 7.97 -14.16
CA GLY A 238 -1.34 9.03 -13.92
C GLY A 238 -0.35 8.65 -12.82
N GLN A 239 0.41 9.61 -12.32
CA GLN A 239 1.38 9.40 -11.24
C GLN A 239 0.89 10.04 -9.93
N ASN A 240 1.40 9.57 -8.78
CA ASN A 240 1.11 10.11 -7.44
C ASN A 240 -0.39 10.40 -7.23
N ILE A 241 -1.21 9.35 -7.31
CA ILE A 241 -2.67 9.49 -7.39
C ILE A 241 -3.29 10.03 -6.09
N HIS A 242 -2.63 9.88 -4.94
CA HIS A 242 -3.11 10.48 -3.70
C HIS A 242 -2.81 11.98 -3.64
N THR A 243 -1.56 12.37 -3.87
CA THR A 243 -1.10 13.77 -3.85
C THR A 243 -1.83 14.63 -4.89
N ASN A 244 -2.29 14.00 -5.98
CA ASN A 244 -3.03 14.66 -7.06
C ASN A 244 -4.55 14.55 -6.93
N ASP A 245 -5.09 14.17 -5.75
CA ASP A 245 -6.53 14.05 -5.48
C ASP A 245 -7.29 13.14 -6.46
N LYS A 246 -6.63 12.11 -6.99
CA LYS A 246 -7.21 11.17 -7.97
C LYS A 246 -7.77 9.89 -7.36
N ILE A 247 -7.57 9.65 -6.07
CA ILE A 247 -8.07 8.46 -5.38
C ILE A 247 -8.95 8.86 -4.20
N ILE A 248 -10.08 8.16 -4.09
CA ILE A 248 -10.99 8.21 -2.95
C ILE A 248 -11.03 6.80 -2.37
N VAL A 249 -10.85 6.71 -1.05
CA VAL A 249 -10.85 5.46 -0.29
C VAL A 249 -11.84 5.60 0.85
N GLU A 250 -12.88 4.79 0.83
CA GLU A 250 -13.88 4.71 1.89
C GLU A 250 -13.70 3.40 2.65
N ASN A 251 -13.85 3.42 3.97
CA ASN A 251 -13.90 2.19 4.75
C ASN A 251 -15.13 1.38 4.33
N GLY A 252 -15.00 0.05 4.31
CA GLY A 252 -16.16 -0.82 4.20
C GLY A 252 -17.12 -0.60 5.36
N GLU A 253 -18.40 -0.94 5.18
CA GLU A 253 -19.47 -0.59 6.14
C GLU A 253 -19.18 -1.05 7.57
N THR A 254 -18.57 -2.23 7.72
CA THR A 254 -18.20 -2.82 9.02
C THR A 254 -16.99 -2.13 9.69
N PHE A 255 -16.26 -1.30 8.96
CA PHE A 255 -15.10 -0.52 9.44
C PHE A 255 -15.40 0.98 9.52
N ASN A 256 -16.65 1.40 9.30
CA ASN A 256 -17.08 2.78 9.48
C ASN A 256 -17.36 3.09 10.96
N LEU A 257 -16.45 2.69 11.84
CA LEU A 257 -16.49 2.98 13.27
C LEU A 257 -15.58 4.18 13.57
N PRO A 258 -15.90 5.02 14.57
CA PRO A 258 -15.05 6.16 14.97
C PRO A 258 -13.61 5.77 15.35
N THR A 259 -13.37 4.50 15.65
CA THR A 259 -12.08 3.93 16.04
C THR A 259 -11.14 3.66 14.87
N TYR A 260 -11.67 3.43 13.66
CA TYR A 260 -10.88 3.19 12.46
C TYR A 260 -10.70 4.49 11.67
N LEU A 261 -9.46 4.98 11.61
CA LEU A 261 -9.12 6.11 10.75
C LEU A 261 -8.56 5.58 9.44
N SER A 262 -9.17 5.96 8.31
CA SER A 262 -8.71 5.58 6.96
C SER A 262 -7.72 6.60 6.38
N THR A 263 -7.92 7.88 6.65
CA THR A 263 -7.20 8.99 5.99
C THR A 263 -5.71 9.01 6.30
N ASP A 264 -5.31 8.54 7.47
CA ASP A 264 -3.90 8.54 7.89
C ASP A 264 -3.05 7.49 7.15
N TYR A 265 -3.68 6.61 6.37
CA TYR A 265 -3.04 5.43 5.77
C TYR A 265 -3.03 5.43 4.24
N VAL A 266 -3.55 6.47 3.61
CA VAL A 266 -3.48 6.65 2.15
C VAL A 266 -2.31 7.57 1.84
N LEU A 267 -1.26 7.05 1.20
CA LEU A 267 -0.12 7.87 0.80
C LEU A 267 0.62 7.29 -0.41
N ASP A 268 1.13 8.17 -1.29
CA ASP A 268 1.96 7.75 -2.41
C ASP A 268 3.33 7.27 -1.90
N MET A 269 3.66 6.00 -2.14
CA MET A 269 4.97 5.42 -1.82
C MET A 269 5.97 5.65 -2.95
N SER A 270 5.47 5.76 -4.18
CA SER A 270 6.22 6.14 -5.39
C SER A 270 5.25 6.66 -6.44
N SER A 271 5.75 7.04 -7.62
CA SER A 271 4.92 7.49 -8.73
C SER A 271 3.89 6.47 -9.24
N SER A 272 4.05 5.18 -8.91
CA SER A 272 3.21 4.07 -9.38
C SER A 272 2.76 3.12 -8.25
N CYS A 273 2.93 3.54 -6.99
CA CYS A 273 2.59 2.73 -5.83
C CYS A 273 1.96 3.59 -4.75
N ILE A 274 0.83 3.15 -4.24
CA ILE A 274 0.13 3.77 -3.13
C ILE A 274 0.10 2.81 -1.94
N ARG A 275 0.22 3.32 -0.72
CA ARG A 275 -0.12 2.58 0.48
C ARG A 275 -1.58 2.84 0.80
N LEU A 276 -2.30 1.78 1.13
CA LEU A 276 -3.65 1.83 1.68
C LEU A 276 -3.64 1.15 3.05
N GLY A 277 -4.54 1.56 3.93
CA GLY A 277 -4.67 0.95 5.24
C GLY A 277 -5.80 1.53 6.06
N THR A 278 -6.05 0.89 7.19
CA THR A 278 -7.01 1.31 8.20
C THR A 278 -6.54 0.80 9.54
N GLY A 279 -6.88 1.49 10.61
CA GLY A 279 -6.56 1.01 11.94
C GLY A 279 -6.80 2.04 13.01
N ILE A 280 -6.63 1.60 14.24
CA ILE A 280 -6.64 2.47 15.41
C ILE A 280 -5.26 3.15 15.50
N PRO A 281 -5.18 4.48 15.54
CA PRO A 281 -3.91 5.19 15.66
C PRO A 281 -3.26 4.92 17.03
N PHE A 282 -1.92 4.75 17.05
CA PHE A 282 -1.17 4.57 18.30
C PHE A 282 -1.23 5.80 19.22
N SER A 283 -1.52 6.98 18.66
CA SER A 283 -1.53 8.25 19.37
C SER A 283 -2.78 8.48 20.22
N ILE A 284 -3.85 7.70 20.01
CA ILE A 284 -5.12 7.89 20.72
C ILE A 284 -5.33 6.72 21.69
N ALA A 285 -5.15 7.00 22.98
CA ALA A 285 -5.54 6.08 24.04
C ALA A 285 -7.08 6.07 24.15
N LEU A 286 -7.71 5.17 23.41
CA LEU A 286 -9.12 4.87 23.58
C LEU A 286 -9.26 3.80 24.68
N PRO A 287 -10.02 4.05 25.75
CA PRO A 287 -10.12 3.10 26.85
C PRO A 287 -10.79 1.79 26.43
N ASN A 288 -11.74 1.84 25.48
CA ASN A 288 -12.44 0.67 24.92
C ASN A 288 -12.63 0.87 23.41
N PRO A 289 -11.62 0.67 22.58
CA PRO A 289 -11.80 0.80 21.14
C PRO A 289 -12.70 -0.33 20.63
N GLU A 290 -13.72 0.00 19.84
CA GLU A 290 -14.51 -1.00 19.14
C GLU A 290 -13.72 -1.48 17.92
N ARG A 291 -13.46 -2.79 17.84
CA ARG A 291 -12.79 -3.44 16.70
C ARG A 291 -13.72 -4.41 16.02
N THR A 292 -13.56 -4.53 14.71
CA THR A 292 -14.33 -5.41 13.86
C THR A 292 -13.74 -6.81 13.88
N LEU A 293 -14.59 -7.81 14.16
CA LEU A 293 -14.23 -9.21 14.07
C LEU A 293 -14.01 -9.59 12.60
N VAL A 294 -12.83 -10.12 12.30
CA VAL A 294 -12.52 -10.71 10.99
C VAL A 294 -12.56 -12.23 11.17
N THR A 295 -13.38 -12.88 10.35
CA THR A 295 -13.65 -14.32 10.41
C THR A 295 -13.17 -15.01 9.14
N THR A 296 -13.47 -16.30 8.98
CA THR A 296 -13.29 -17.02 7.71
C THR A 296 -14.18 -16.51 6.57
N THR A 297 -15.18 -15.69 6.87
CA THR A 297 -16.03 -15.04 5.86
C THR A 297 -15.42 -13.69 5.46
N PRO A 298 -15.24 -13.42 4.15
CA PRO A 298 -14.77 -12.13 3.66
C PRO A 298 -15.59 -10.95 4.19
N VAL A 299 -14.89 -9.94 4.71
CA VAL A 299 -15.44 -8.64 5.09
C VAL A 299 -14.86 -7.57 4.18
N GLU A 300 -15.70 -6.62 3.76
CA GLU A 300 -15.27 -5.48 2.95
C GLU A 300 -14.46 -4.53 3.83
N LEU A 301 -13.19 -4.32 3.46
CA LEU A 301 -12.27 -3.43 4.16
C LEU A 301 -12.33 -2.01 3.58
N PHE A 302 -12.34 -1.91 2.24
CA PHE A 302 -12.32 -0.64 1.52
C PHE A 302 -13.17 -0.69 0.27
N LYS A 303 -13.78 0.45 -0.06
CA LYS A 303 -14.25 0.78 -1.40
C LYS A 303 -13.27 1.80 -1.99
N VAL A 304 -12.69 1.48 -3.13
CA VAL A 304 -11.67 2.31 -3.77
C VAL A 304 -12.19 2.83 -5.10
N LYS A 305 -11.99 4.14 -5.32
CA LYS A 305 -12.33 4.85 -6.56
C LYS A 305 -11.10 5.62 -7.03
N ILE A 306 -10.61 5.35 -8.24
CA ILE A 306 -9.45 6.03 -8.83
C ILE A 306 -9.86 6.70 -10.16
N GLU A 307 -9.54 7.98 -10.33
CA GLU A 307 -9.73 8.72 -11.58
C GLU A 307 -8.86 8.14 -12.70
N LEU A 308 -9.46 7.90 -13.86
CA LEU A 308 -8.79 7.40 -15.05
C LEU A 308 -8.34 8.55 -15.95
N GLN A 309 -7.25 8.33 -16.68
CA GLN A 309 -6.92 9.18 -17.82
C GLN A 309 -7.98 9.07 -18.93
N ASN A 310 -8.06 10.11 -19.77
CA ASN A 310 -9.06 10.20 -20.83
C ASN A 310 -8.72 9.30 -22.02
N ASN A 311 -9.75 8.84 -22.74
CA ASN A 311 -9.65 8.17 -24.04
C ASN A 311 -8.72 6.94 -24.06
N LEU A 312 -8.76 6.13 -22.99
CA LEU A 312 -7.99 4.89 -22.89
C LEU A 312 -8.62 3.80 -23.75
N SER A 313 -7.77 3.02 -24.42
CA SER A 313 -8.17 1.86 -25.21
C SER A 313 -7.21 0.71 -24.97
N GLY A 314 -7.71 -0.40 -24.42
CA GLY A 314 -6.95 -1.63 -24.21
C GLY A 314 -5.84 -1.52 -23.16
N ILE A 315 -5.89 -0.57 -22.24
CA ILE A 315 -4.83 -0.36 -21.24
C ILE A 315 -5.07 -1.24 -20.02
N SER A 316 -4.07 -1.99 -19.57
CA SER A 316 -4.20 -2.76 -18.32
C SER A 316 -4.27 -1.84 -17.10
N SER A 317 -5.10 -2.17 -16.10
CA SER A 317 -5.10 -1.50 -14.79
C SER A 317 -3.75 -1.65 -14.08
N GLY A 318 -3.08 -2.80 -14.22
CA GLY A 318 -1.82 -3.07 -13.51
C GLY A 318 -1.97 -2.95 -12.00
N ILE A 319 -3.17 -3.24 -11.48
CA ILE A 319 -3.48 -3.20 -10.05
C ILE A 319 -3.04 -4.52 -9.41
N TYR A 320 -2.07 -4.47 -8.51
CA TYR A 320 -1.60 -5.63 -7.77
C TYR A 320 -0.95 -5.24 -6.43
N PHE A 321 -1.00 -6.14 -5.46
CA PHE A 321 -0.30 -6.00 -4.19
C PHE A 321 1.20 -6.21 -4.38
N SER A 322 2.04 -5.32 -3.85
CA SER A 322 3.48 -5.63 -3.80
C SER A 322 3.77 -6.59 -2.65
N ASN A 323 4.40 -7.72 -2.99
CA ASN A 323 4.95 -8.70 -2.03
C ASN A 323 6.25 -8.23 -1.38
N GLU A 324 6.57 -6.94 -1.43
CA GLU A 324 7.81 -6.47 -0.83
C GLU A 324 7.72 -6.61 0.68
N SER A 325 8.65 -7.39 1.23
CA SER A 325 8.96 -7.50 2.64
C SER A 325 9.47 -6.14 3.14
N ASP A 326 8.59 -5.15 3.22
CA ASP A 326 8.93 -3.83 3.71
C ASP A 326 8.88 -3.85 5.24
N PRO A 327 10.04 -3.72 5.91
CA PRO A 327 10.10 -3.70 7.37
C PRO A 327 9.39 -2.48 7.98
N THR A 328 9.01 -1.47 7.19
CA THR A 328 8.23 -0.30 7.63
C THR A 328 6.72 -0.50 7.55
N ASN A 329 6.27 -1.58 6.92
CA ASN A 329 4.87 -1.95 6.96
C ASN A 329 4.60 -2.52 8.36
N VAL A 330 4.13 -1.65 9.27
CA VAL A 330 3.52 -2.05 10.54
C VAL A 330 2.47 -3.08 10.15
N GLY A 331 2.81 -4.36 10.31
CA GLY A 331 2.10 -5.47 9.66
C GLY A 331 0.64 -5.51 10.03
N SER A 332 -0.12 -6.41 9.42
CA SER A 332 -1.50 -6.66 9.84
C SER A 332 -1.49 -7.05 11.33
N LEU A 333 -2.21 -6.30 12.17
CA LEU A 333 -2.30 -6.50 13.61
C LEU A 333 -3.74 -6.85 14.01
N PHE A 334 -3.89 -7.70 15.01
CA PHE A 334 -5.17 -8.06 15.60
C PHE A 334 -5.13 -8.11 17.13
N THR A 335 -6.31 -8.24 17.73
CA THR A 335 -6.50 -8.59 19.14
C THR A 335 -7.48 -9.77 19.27
N PRO A 336 -7.41 -10.56 20.35
CA PRO A 336 -8.33 -11.66 20.60
C PRO A 336 -9.69 -11.21 21.18
N SER A 337 -9.83 -9.95 21.58
CA SER A 337 -11.10 -9.32 22.00
C SER A 337 -11.32 -8.00 21.28
N SER A 338 -12.58 -7.58 21.14
CA SER A 338 -12.95 -6.32 20.50
C SER A 338 -12.41 -5.12 21.24
N ASP A 339 -12.45 -5.16 22.57
CA ASP A 339 -12.22 -4.06 23.52
C ASP A 339 -10.81 -4.03 24.13
N ALA A 340 -9.88 -4.85 23.63
CA ALA A 340 -8.52 -4.92 24.15
C ALA A 340 -7.85 -3.52 24.21
N PRO A 341 -7.01 -3.23 25.22
CA PRO A 341 -6.30 -1.96 25.34
C PRO A 341 -5.55 -1.58 24.04
N THR A 342 -5.47 -0.29 23.70
CA THR A 342 -4.85 0.17 22.43
C THR A 342 -3.36 -0.17 22.30
N ASN A 343 -2.67 -0.42 23.41
CA ASN A 343 -1.28 -0.86 23.45
C ASN A 343 -1.11 -2.39 23.39
N TYR A 344 -2.19 -3.17 23.33
CA TYR A 344 -2.16 -4.61 23.17
C TYR A 344 -2.56 -4.99 21.75
N PHE A 345 -1.64 -5.60 21.02
CA PHE A 345 -1.86 -6.09 19.66
C PHE A 345 -0.89 -7.23 19.34
N ILE A 346 -1.35 -8.12 18.47
CA ILE A 346 -0.62 -9.31 18.01
C ILE A 346 -0.51 -9.21 16.49
N PRO A 347 0.68 -9.37 15.88
CA PRO A 347 0.77 -9.48 14.43
C PRO A 347 0.11 -10.79 13.97
N TYR A 348 -0.57 -10.77 12.83
CA TYR A 348 -0.94 -12.02 12.14
C TYR A 348 0.34 -12.81 11.83
N ASP A 349 0.26 -14.14 11.93
CA ASP A 349 1.39 -15.04 11.69
C ASP A 349 1.81 -14.96 10.20
N THR A 350 0.85 -14.89 9.28
CA THR A 350 1.07 -14.56 7.86
C THR A 350 -0.07 -13.71 7.30
N THR A 351 0.25 -12.73 6.44
CA THR A 351 -0.75 -12.03 5.62
C THR A 351 -0.55 -12.39 4.14
N TYR A 352 -1.56 -13.00 3.53
CA TYR A 352 -1.60 -13.35 2.12
C TYR A 352 -2.26 -12.24 1.32
N TYR A 353 -1.67 -11.89 0.18
CA TYR A 353 -2.22 -10.93 -0.76
C TYR A 353 -2.52 -11.64 -2.08
N ILE A 354 -3.80 -11.75 -2.43
CA ILE A 354 -4.22 -12.41 -3.66
C ILE A 354 -4.43 -11.35 -4.73
N ASN A 355 -3.51 -11.30 -5.69
CA ASN A 355 -3.60 -10.36 -6.80
C ASN A 355 -4.84 -10.63 -7.66
N PRO A 356 -5.59 -9.59 -8.06
CA PRO A 356 -6.71 -9.76 -8.96
C PRO A 356 -6.23 -10.10 -10.37
N GLN A 357 -7.16 -10.59 -11.20
CA GLN A 357 -6.91 -10.61 -12.64
C GLN A 357 -6.78 -9.18 -13.15
N ASN A 358 -5.81 -8.95 -14.05
CA ASN A 358 -5.60 -7.65 -14.67
C ASN A 358 -6.85 -7.22 -15.44
N TYR A 359 -7.35 -6.02 -15.15
CA TYR A 359 -8.52 -5.46 -15.81
C TYR A 359 -8.09 -4.67 -17.05
N ILE A 360 -8.78 -4.86 -18.18
CA ILE A 360 -8.53 -4.09 -19.41
C ILE A 360 -9.45 -2.88 -19.46
N ILE A 361 -8.85 -1.69 -19.40
CA ILE A 361 -9.51 -0.40 -19.33
C ILE A 361 -9.77 0.13 -20.73
N ASN A 362 -11.04 0.49 -20.96
CA ASN A 362 -11.49 1.24 -22.10
C ASN A 362 -12.37 2.40 -21.61
N THR A 363 -12.00 3.64 -21.94
CA THR A 363 -12.75 4.86 -21.59
C THR A 363 -13.09 5.72 -22.81
N MET A 364 -12.89 5.17 -24.02
CA MET A 364 -13.36 5.82 -25.25
C MET A 364 -14.88 6.08 -25.16
N PRO A 365 -15.33 7.33 -25.35
CA PRO A 365 -16.75 7.67 -25.33
C PRO A 365 -17.53 6.89 -26.41
N PRO A 366 -18.80 6.55 -26.15
CA PRO A 366 -19.66 5.93 -27.15
C PRO A 366 -19.93 6.92 -28.30
N THR A 367 -20.01 6.41 -29.52
CA THR A 367 -20.39 7.21 -30.70
C THR A 367 -21.49 6.50 -31.47
N ILE A 368 -22.40 7.27 -32.08
CA ILE A 368 -23.41 6.75 -33.00
C ILE A 368 -23.03 7.22 -34.39
N SER A 369 -22.80 6.27 -35.29
CA SER A 369 -22.50 6.55 -36.71
C SER A 369 -23.78 6.73 -37.53
N ASN A 370 -24.77 5.85 -37.32
CA ASN A 370 -26.10 5.96 -37.90
C ASN A 370 -27.10 5.06 -37.14
N PHE A 371 -28.37 5.17 -37.50
CA PHE A 371 -29.37 4.16 -37.18
C PHE A 371 -30.29 3.97 -38.37
N THR A 372 -30.79 2.75 -38.55
CA THR A 372 -31.68 2.41 -39.66
C THR A 372 -32.75 1.40 -39.23
N PRO A 373 -33.93 1.48 -39.83
CA PRO A 373 -34.47 2.62 -40.58
C PRO A 373 -34.80 3.83 -39.70
N SER A 374 -34.91 5.00 -40.33
CA SER A 374 -35.23 6.27 -39.65
C SER A 374 -36.72 6.51 -39.44
N THR A 375 -37.59 5.62 -39.94
CA THR A 375 -39.05 5.68 -39.73
C THR A 375 -39.56 4.34 -39.20
N ARG A 376 -40.29 4.39 -38.08
CA ARG A 376 -40.80 3.22 -37.36
C ARG A 376 -42.11 3.47 -36.65
N ARG A 377 -42.74 2.38 -36.23
CA ARG A 377 -43.99 2.34 -35.47
C ARG A 377 -43.69 1.73 -34.10
N ALA A 378 -44.19 2.35 -33.05
CA ALA A 378 -43.92 1.93 -31.69
C ALA A 378 -44.95 0.89 -31.19
N GLY A 379 -44.49 -0.14 -30.51
CA GLY A 379 -45.35 -1.20 -29.92
C GLY A 379 -45.84 -2.28 -30.87
N VAL A 380 -45.43 -2.26 -32.14
CA VAL A 380 -45.77 -3.30 -33.15
C VAL A 380 -44.66 -4.35 -33.32
N GLY A 381 -43.62 -4.30 -32.48
CA GLY A 381 -42.47 -5.20 -32.55
C GLY A 381 -41.41 -4.80 -33.57
N GLU A 382 -41.57 -3.67 -34.24
CA GLU A 382 -40.57 -3.15 -35.17
C GLU A 382 -39.27 -2.76 -34.45
N THR A 383 -38.14 -2.99 -35.13
CA THR A 383 -36.80 -2.73 -34.62
C THR A 383 -36.08 -1.65 -35.40
N ILE A 384 -35.18 -0.96 -34.71
CA ILE A 384 -34.11 -0.17 -35.30
C ILE A 384 -32.76 -0.84 -35.00
N THR A 385 -31.83 -0.70 -35.95
CA THR A 385 -30.43 -1.02 -35.77
C THR A 385 -29.66 0.28 -35.61
N ILE A 386 -28.90 0.41 -34.53
CA ILE A 386 -28.05 1.56 -34.22
C ILE A 386 -26.61 1.09 -34.34
N ASN A 387 -25.84 1.70 -35.24
CA ASN A 387 -24.43 1.38 -35.46
C ASN A 387 -23.54 2.48 -34.87
N GLY A 388 -22.40 2.10 -34.32
CA GLY A 388 -21.50 3.04 -33.67
C GLY A 388 -20.25 2.37 -33.15
N ASN A 389 -19.62 2.98 -32.15
CA ASN A 389 -18.45 2.42 -31.48
C ASN A 389 -18.52 2.65 -29.97
N ASN A 390 -17.79 1.82 -29.23
CA ASN A 390 -17.59 1.93 -27.78
C ASN A 390 -18.88 1.82 -26.96
N PHE A 391 -19.87 1.07 -27.44
CA PHE A 391 -21.07 0.77 -26.64
C PHE A 391 -20.80 -0.21 -25.49
N GLY A 392 -19.65 -0.88 -25.49
CA GLY A 392 -19.32 -1.95 -24.55
C GLY A 392 -20.02 -3.27 -24.87
N ILE A 393 -19.66 -4.31 -24.12
CA ILE A 393 -20.27 -5.66 -24.26
C ILE A 393 -21.47 -5.85 -23.34
N GLU A 394 -21.49 -5.18 -22.18
CA GLU A 394 -22.61 -5.21 -21.25
C GLU A 394 -23.73 -4.27 -21.73
N LYS A 395 -24.97 -4.75 -21.63
CA LYS A 395 -26.15 -4.01 -22.09
C LYS A 395 -26.36 -2.76 -21.24
N GLY A 396 -26.37 -1.60 -21.89
CA GLY A 396 -26.81 -0.35 -21.29
C GLY A 396 -28.32 -0.11 -21.50
N GLN A 397 -28.67 1.12 -21.84
CA GLN A 397 -30.03 1.57 -22.14
C GLN A 397 -30.08 2.27 -23.50
N VAL A 398 -31.21 2.09 -24.19
CA VAL A 398 -31.60 2.91 -25.35
C VAL A 398 -32.80 3.75 -24.93
N LEU A 399 -32.68 5.06 -25.00
CA LEU A 399 -33.71 5.99 -24.57
C LEU A 399 -34.21 6.78 -25.78
N PHE A 400 -35.53 6.74 -25.98
CA PHE A 400 -36.24 7.52 -26.98
C PHE A 400 -36.70 8.85 -26.36
N LYS A 401 -37.11 9.83 -27.17
CA LYS A 401 -37.72 11.07 -26.66
C LYS A 401 -39.03 10.78 -25.92
N ASP A 402 -39.27 11.55 -24.85
CA ASP A 402 -40.51 11.56 -24.05
C ASP A 402 -41.48 12.65 -24.57
N ASP A 403 -42.78 12.47 -24.35
CA ASP A 403 -43.91 13.24 -24.90
C ASP A 403 -44.32 14.46 -24.05
N LEU A 404 -43.57 14.87 -23.02
CA LEU A 404 -44.00 16.02 -22.23
C LEU A 404 -43.90 17.32 -23.04
N LYS A 405 -45.03 18.04 -23.12
CA LYS A 405 -45.41 19.18 -23.98
C LYS A 405 -44.38 20.29 -24.25
N TYR A 406 -43.21 20.30 -23.59
CA TYR A 406 -42.18 21.34 -23.74
C TYR A 406 -40.74 20.82 -23.55
N GLY A 407 -40.50 19.51 -23.53
CA GLY A 407 -39.24 18.95 -23.04
C GLY A 407 -38.40 18.25 -24.10
N ASN A 408 -37.14 18.66 -24.24
CA ASN A 408 -36.07 17.91 -24.90
C ASN A 408 -35.68 16.60 -24.16
N ALA A 409 -36.57 16.07 -23.32
CA ALA A 409 -36.31 14.95 -22.41
C ALA A 409 -36.33 13.60 -23.12
N PHE A 410 -35.61 12.64 -22.52
CA PHE A 410 -35.62 11.24 -22.92
C PHE A 410 -36.42 10.42 -21.90
N LEU A 411 -36.89 9.25 -22.32
CA LEU A 411 -37.45 8.25 -21.39
C LEU A 411 -36.45 7.94 -20.27
N ASN A 412 -36.94 7.68 -19.05
CA ASN A 412 -36.08 7.39 -17.89
C ASN A 412 -35.37 6.02 -17.98
N GLY A 413 -35.87 5.12 -18.83
CA GLY A 413 -35.33 3.79 -19.05
C GLY A 413 -36.20 3.01 -20.01
N ILE A 414 -35.71 1.90 -20.55
CA ILE A 414 -36.52 0.88 -21.23
C ILE A 414 -36.23 -0.51 -20.66
N ASP A 415 -37.19 -1.42 -20.78
CA ASP A 415 -36.95 -2.81 -20.43
C ASP A 415 -35.87 -3.41 -21.33
N THR A 416 -34.93 -4.15 -20.75
CA THR A 416 -33.85 -4.80 -21.49
C THR A 416 -34.35 -5.82 -22.51
N SER A 417 -35.57 -6.33 -22.36
CA SER A 417 -36.25 -7.22 -23.33
C SER A 417 -36.54 -6.55 -24.68
N TYR A 418 -36.61 -5.21 -24.74
CA TYR A 418 -36.68 -4.49 -26.01
C TYR A 418 -35.34 -4.53 -26.76
N ILE A 419 -34.21 -4.75 -26.08
CA ILE A 419 -32.87 -4.80 -26.66
C ILE A 419 -32.53 -6.23 -27.07
N THR A 420 -32.77 -6.52 -28.35
CA THR A 420 -32.54 -7.84 -28.96
C THR A 420 -31.07 -8.16 -29.17
N THR A 421 -30.24 -7.15 -29.45
CA THR A 421 -28.79 -7.32 -29.64
C THR A 421 -28.06 -6.13 -29.07
N TRP A 422 -26.93 -6.38 -28.40
CA TRP A 422 -26.00 -5.35 -27.94
C TRP A 422 -24.59 -5.87 -28.11
N THR A 423 -23.78 -5.09 -28.80
CA THR A 423 -22.35 -5.34 -29.01
C THR A 423 -21.64 -3.99 -28.96
N ASN A 424 -20.31 -4.01 -28.96
CA ASN A 424 -19.53 -2.78 -28.91
C ASN A 424 -19.81 -1.81 -30.08
N THR A 425 -20.28 -2.30 -31.22
CA THR A 425 -20.47 -1.50 -32.45
C THR A 425 -21.89 -1.52 -33.00
N LYS A 426 -22.80 -2.31 -32.42
CA LYS A 426 -24.16 -2.50 -32.93
C LYS A 426 -25.15 -2.78 -31.81
N ILE A 427 -26.27 -2.08 -31.82
CA ILE A 427 -27.43 -2.29 -30.96
C ILE A 427 -28.66 -2.52 -31.85
N VAL A 428 -29.46 -3.54 -31.55
CA VAL A 428 -30.76 -3.76 -32.20
C VAL A 428 -31.84 -3.75 -31.12
N VAL A 429 -32.79 -2.83 -31.27
CA VAL A 429 -33.79 -2.52 -30.25
C VAL A 429 -35.16 -2.35 -30.88
N LYS A 430 -36.17 -2.95 -30.23
CA LYS A 430 -37.59 -2.77 -30.55
C LYS A 430 -38.06 -1.41 -30.07
N VAL A 431 -38.83 -0.69 -30.87
CA VAL A 431 -39.39 0.62 -30.48
C VAL A 431 -40.57 0.38 -29.53
N PRO A 432 -40.46 0.71 -28.23
CA PRO A 432 -41.50 0.41 -27.26
C PRO A 432 -42.66 1.39 -27.42
N SER A 433 -43.91 0.91 -27.31
CA SER A 433 -45.04 1.84 -27.30
C SER A 433 -45.22 2.55 -25.99
N PHE A 434 -45.04 1.85 -24.88
CA PHE A 434 -45.27 2.35 -23.53
C PHE A 434 -44.26 1.75 -22.55
N VAL A 435 -43.66 2.60 -21.72
CA VAL A 435 -42.59 2.23 -20.82
C VAL A 435 -42.88 2.74 -19.42
N ARG A 436 -42.84 1.84 -18.44
CA ARG A 436 -43.03 2.14 -17.01
C ARG A 436 -41.71 2.26 -16.24
N LYS A 437 -40.61 1.75 -16.80
CA LYS A 437 -39.31 1.72 -16.14
C LYS A 437 -38.84 3.14 -15.85
N GLY A 438 -38.46 3.39 -14.60
CA GLY A 438 -37.97 4.70 -14.14
C GLY A 438 -39.07 5.72 -13.84
N TYR A 439 -40.35 5.34 -13.90
CA TYR A 439 -41.48 6.18 -13.50
C TYR A 439 -42.10 5.64 -12.20
N VAL A 440 -41.72 6.25 -11.08
CA VAL A 440 -42.18 5.89 -9.73
C VAL A 440 -42.79 7.11 -9.03
N ASN A 441 -43.68 6.90 -8.05
CA ASN A 441 -44.13 7.97 -7.17
C ASN A 441 -43.01 8.37 -6.18
N GLN A 442 -43.29 9.38 -5.38
CA GLN A 442 -42.47 9.82 -4.25
C GLN A 442 -42.15 8.72 -3.21
N PHE A 443 -42.85 7.59 -3.24
CA PHE A 443 -42.60 6.43 -2.37
C PHE A 443 -41.83 5.30 -3.07
N GLY A 444 -41.28 5.55 -4.27
CA GLY A 444 -40.53 4.55 -5.05
C GLY A 444 -41.40 3.45 -5.66
N GLN A 445 -42.72 3.56 -5.58
CA GLN A 445 -43.63 2.57 -6.15
C GLN A 445 -43.93 2.91 -7.61
N SER A 446 -43.87 1.90 -8.48
CA SER A 446 -44.35 2.00 -9.85
C SER A 446 -45.83 2.35 -9.83
N ILE A 447 -46.20 3.54 -10.30
CA ILE A 447 -47.60 3.96 -10.33
C ILE A 447 -48.28 3.33 -11.54
N LEU A 448 -49.36 2.59 -11.31
CA LEU A 448 -50.24 2.14 -12.38
C LEU A 448 -50.77 3.38 -13.14
N GLY A 449 -50.42 3.50 -14.42
CA GLY A 449 -50.83 4.61 -15.30
C GLY A 449 -49.77 5.67 -15.60
N TYR A 450 -48.60 5.66 -14.96
CA TYR A 450 -47.54 6.67 -15.17
C TYR A 450 -46.40 6.20 -16.08
N GLY A 451 -46.69 5.45 -17.12
CA GLY A 451 -45.69 5.19 -18.16
C GLY A 451 -45.67 6.27 -19.24
N LYS A 452 -44.61 6.28 -20.03
CA LYS A 452 -44.42 7.20 -21.16
C LYS A 452 -44.23 6.44 -22.45
N THR A 453 -44.56 7.09 -23.56
CA THR A 453 -44.45 6.52 -24.90
C THR A 453 -43.18 6.97 -25.57
N ALA A 454 -42.56 6.11 -26.39
CA ALA A 454 -41.48 6.56 -27.25
C ALA A 454 -42.03 7.51 -28.33
N CYS A 455 -41.40 8.66 -28.51
CA CYS A 455 -41.76 9.66 -29.51
C CYS A 455 -40.63 9.92 -30.51
N SER A 456 -40.98 10.58 -31.62
CA SER A 456 -40.03 11.02 -32.64
C SER A 456 -38.94 11.92 -32.06
N GLY A 457 -37.73 11.82 -32.61
CA GLY A 457 -36.58 12.65 -32.28
C GLY A 457 -35.30 11.84 -32.12
N GLN A 458 -34.28 12.46 -31.55
CA GLN A 458 -32.98 11.83 -31.33
C GLN A 458 -33.08 10.62 -30.39
N ILE A 459 -32.12 9.71 -30.49
CA ILE A 459 -31.99 8.53 -29.66
C ILE A 459 -30.79 8.75 -28.74
N LYS A 460 -30.95 8.49 -27.44
CA LYS A 460 -29.86 8.49 -26.47
C LYS A 460 -29.46 7.07 -26.13
N ILE A 461 -28.17 6.77 -26.22
CA ILE A 461 -27.59 5.53 -25.71
C ILE A 461 -26.88 5.86 -24.40
N CYS A 462 -27.21 5.15 -23.34
CA CYS A 462 -26.41 5.13 -22.11
C CYS A 462 -25.74 3.76 -22.03
N THR A 463 -24.42 3.66 -21.91
CA THR A 463 -23.78 2.34 -21.76
C THR A 463 -23.90 1.83 -20.32
N ALA A 464 -23.49 0.59 -20.07
CA ALA A 464 -23.41 0.03 -18.71
C ALA A 464 -22.43 0.80 -17.80
N ARG A 465 -21.49 1.56 -18.38
CA ARG A 465 -20.56 2.43 -17.65
C ARG A 465 -21.18 3.78 -17.27
N ASN A 466 -22.45 4.04 -17.59
CA ASN A 466 -23.15 5.31 -17.39
C ASN A 466 -22.67 6.50 -18.26
N ASP A 467 -21.75 6.29 -19.20
CA ASP A 467 -21.49 7.26 -20.26
C ASP A 467 -22.67 7.28 -21.27
N PHE A 468 -22.74 8.30 -22.12
CA PHE A 468 -23.83 8.40 -23.07
C PHE A 468 -23.45 9.12 -24.37
N VAL A 469 -24.27 8.88 -25.39
CA VAL A 469 -24.24 9.59 -26.68
C VAL A 469 -25.66 9.80 -27.17
N ILE A 470 -25.89 10.92 -27.85
CA ILE A 470 -27.16 11.26 -28.48
C ILE A 470 -26.95 11.26 -29.99
N SER A 471 -27.86 10.64 -30.74
CA SER A 471 -27.79 10.61 -32.20
C SER A 471 -27.97 12.02 -32.78
N GLU A 472 -27.23 12.33 -33.85
CA GLU A 472 -27.46 13.58 -34.60
C GLU A 472 -28.80 13.55 -35.35
N GLY A 473 -29.14 12.41 -35.96
CA GLY A 473 -30.40 12.21 -36.67
C GLY A 473 -31.61 11.99 -35.76
N ASN A 474 -32.79 12.30 -36.28
CA ASN A 474 -34.09 12.04 -35.64
C ASN A 474 -34.71 10.75 -36.18
N LEU A 475 -35.19 9.90 -35.27
CA LEU A 475 -36.10 8.81 -35.58
C LEU A 475 -37.51 9.39 -35.73
N ASN A 476 -38.19 9.09 -36.83
CA ASN A 476 -39.61 9.36 -36.99
C ASN A 476 -40.41 8.17 -36.47
N ILE A 477 -41.19 8.39 -35.41
CA ILE A 477 -42.18 7.44 -34.90
C ILE A 477 -43.55 7.86 -35.41
N GLU A 478 -44.09 7.11 -36.36
CA GLU A 478 -45.37 7.46 -37.01
C GLU A 478 -46.53 7.42 -36.01
N TYR A 479 -46.63 6.31 -35.27
CA TYR A 479 -47.61 6.12 -34.20
C TYR A 479 -47.10 5.16 -33.13
N SER A 480 -47.79 5.16 -31.98
CA SER A 480 -47.58 4.20 -30.89
C SER A 480 -48.86 3.44 -30.56
N LEU A 481 -48.75 2.12 -30.34
CA LEU A 481 -49.89 1.29 -29.92
C LEU A 481 -49.90 1.05 -28.41
N THR A 482 -50.95 1.50 -27.73
CA THR A 482 -51.20 1.08 -26.35
C THR A 482 -52.48 0.26 -26.25
N ASN A 483 -52.47 -0.72 -25.36
CA ASN A 483 -53.67 -1.40 -24.93
C ASN A 483 -54.31 -0.56 -23.82
N SER A 484 -55.56 -0.13 -24.03
CA SER A 484 -56.34 0.55 -22.99
C SER A 484 -57.39 -0.42 -22.45
N SER A 485 -57.46 -0.54 -21.12
CA SER A 485 -58.62 -1.10 -20.44
C SER A 485 -59.46 0.06 -19.94
N ASN A 486 -60.66 0.24 -20.47
CA ASN A 486 -61.64 1.12 -19.84
C ASN A 486 -61.93 0.50 -18.47
N GLY A 487 -61.64 1.22 -17.38
CA GLY A 487 -61.73 0.74 -15.99
C GLY A 487 -63.11 0.27 -15.50
N THR A 488 -64.03 -0.05 -16.41
CA THR A 488 -65.20 -0.87 -16.17
C THR A 488 -64.79 -2.31 -15.89
N ALA A 489 -65.45 -2.98 -14.94
CA ALA A 489 -65.15 -4.31 -14.38
C ALA A 489 -65.16 -5.51 -15.36
N ASP A 490 -65.00 -5.28 -16.67
CA ASP A 490 -64.85 -6.31 -17.68
C ASP A 490 -63.36 -6.47 -18.02
N PRO A 491 -62.65 -7.46 -17.43
CA PRO A 491 -61.23 -7.70 -17.64
C PRO A 491 -60.87 -8.12 -19.07
N HIS A 492 -61.87 -8.28 -19.96
CA HIS A 492 -61.67 -8.77 -21.32
C HIS A 492 -61.87 -7.72 -22.42
N LYS A 493 -62.29 -6.48 -22.09
CA LYS A 493 -62.36 -5.38 -23.07
C LYS A 493 -61.05 -4.62 -23.15
N ILE A 494 -60.07 -5.22 -23.83
CA ILE A 494 -58.86 -4.53 -24.25
C ILE A 494 -59.14 -3.89 -25.62
N SER A 495 -59.17 -2.56 -25.68
CA SER A 495 -59.22 -1.85 -26.97
C SER A 495 -57.81 -1.45 -27.39
N ARG A 496 -57.51 -1.60 -28.69
CA ARG A 496 -56.30 -1.03 -29.29
C ARG A 496 -56.50 0.46 -29.41
N VAL A 497 -55.69 1.25 -28.71
CA VAL A 497 -55.67 2.70 -28.84
C VAL A 497 -54.43 3.10 -29.62
N TYR A 498 -54.64 3.77 -30.75
CA TYR A 498 -53.59 4.43 -31.49
C TYR A 498 -53.30 5.76 -30.79
N LEU A 499 -52.13 5.84 -30.16
CA LEU A 499 -51.62 7.10 -29.63
C LEU A 499 -50.89 7.78 -30.78
N ALA A 500 -51.57 8.76 -31.36
CA ALA A 500 -51.06 9.59 -32.44
C ALA A 500 -51.24 11.05 -32.01
N ARG A 501 -50.17 11.84 -31.99
CA ARG A 501 -50.22 13.24 -31.58
C ARG A 501 -50.48 14.13 -32.79
N LEU A 502 -51.17 15.25 -32.55
CA LEU A 502 -51.21 16.38 -33.50
C LEU A 502 -49.76 16.80 -33.82
N GLY A 503 -49.33 16.57 -35.05
CA GLY A 503 -47.97 16.87 -35.54
C GLY A 503 -47.02 15.67 -35.69
N THR A 504 -47.36 14.47 -35.22
CA THR A 504 -46.61 13.22 -35.55
C THR A 504 -47.23 12.44 -36.70
N CYS A 505 -48.43 12.84 -37.09
CA CYS A 505 -49.23 12.22 -38.15
C CYS A 505 -49.20 13.08 -39.41
N SER A 506 -48.01 13.51 -39.85
CA SER A 506 -47.88 14.12 -41.17
C SER A 506 -48.42 13.10 -42.19
N ASP A 507 -49.66 13.32 -42.62
CA ASP A 507 -50.42 12.59 -43.64
C ASP A 507 -51.11 11.27 -43.24
N MET A 508 -51.19 10.91 -41.95
CA MET A 508 -51.96 9.72 -41.55
C MET A 508 -53.43 10.02 -41.24
N ILE A 509 -54.33 9.47 -42.06
CA ILE A 509 -55.78 9.44 -41.83
C ILE A 509 -56.12 8.16 -41.06
N PHE A 510 -56.59 8.29 -39.82
CA PHE A 510 -57.10 7.15 -39.06
C PHE A 510 -58.57 6.91 -39.42
N THR A 511 -58.85 5.87 -40.20
CA THR A 511 -60.23 5.43 -40.44
C THR A 511 -60.65 4.48 -39.33
N LEU A 512 -61.74 4.82 -38.62
CA LEU A 512 -62.33 3.95 -37.61
C LEU A 512 -62.85 2.68 -38.32
N HIS A 513 -62.19 1.54 -38.11
CA HIS A 513 -62.68 0.27 -38.63
C HIS A 513 -63.83 -0.21 -37.74
N THR A 514 -65.06 -0.18 -38.25
CA THR A 514 -66.27 -0.55 -37.50
C THR A 514 -66.55 -2.05 -37.49
N SER A 515 -65.72 -2.87 -38.14
CA SER A 515 -65.76 -4.33 -37.99
C SER A 515 -64.62 -4.81 -37.09
N PHE A 516 -65.01 -5.29 -35.91
CA PHE A 516 -64.19 -6.10 -35.01
C PHE A 516 -64.85 -7.46 -34.89
#